data_AF-A0A1Y2HJM4-F1
#
_entry.id   AF-A0A1Y2HJM4-F1
#
_cell.length_a   1.000
_cell.length_b   1.000
_cell.length_c   1.000
_cell.angle_alpha   90.00
_cell.angle_beta   90.00
_cell.angle_gamma   90.00
#
_symmetry.space_group_name_H-M   'P 1'
#
loop_
_entity.id
_entity.type
_entity.pdbx_description
1 polymer ?
#
loop_
_entity_poly.entity_id
_entity_poly.type
_entity_poly.pdbx_seq_one_letter_code
_entity_poly.pdbx_strand_id
1 'polypeptide(L)'
;LVRPRHLDQSQHLAQILNVIPRSYMPTVTDTAIMVMPWIDTEFACKLGDLWLLDILHDRLARSPTCRPLDFAADRALRMAAHAGHVHVLDWWLVRFAKLDYASDNAILMSSCRSGNLNVLQWWMRVPRANKMYGAGWAIEIATKSGHIDILECFRANGFTF
;
A
#
# COMPACT_ATOMS: atom_id res chain seq x y z
N LEU A 1 10.00 -15.02 9.67
CA LEU A 1 10.65 -13.98 10.48
C LEU A 1 9.62 -13.36 11.40
N VAL A 2 9.62 -13.78 12.67
CA VAL A 2 8.65 -13.36 13.69
C VAL A 2 8.97 -11.92 14.09
N ARG A 3 8.00 -11.01 13.96
CA ARG A 3 8.15 -9.60 14.35
C ARG A 3 8.16 -9.51 15.88
N PRO A 4 9.14 -8.85 16.51
CA PRO A 4 9.21 -8.74 17.97
C PRO A 4 8.07 -7.85 18.50
N ARG A 5 7.44 -8.29 19.60
CA ARG A 5 6.40 -7.56 20.33
C ARG A 5 7.07 -6.44 21.16
N HIS A 6 7.00 -5.20 20.71
CA HIS A 6 7.60 -4.02 21.37
C HIS A 6 6.54 -3.06 21.93
N LEU A 7 5.75 -3.50 22.90
CA LEU A 7 4.85 -2.58 23.62
C LEU A 7 5.64 -1.60 24.53
N ASP A 8 6.75 -2.01 25.14
CA ASP A 8 7.52 -1.16 26.07
C ASP A 8 8.34 -0.04 25.43
N GLN A 9 8.86 -0.24 24.20
CA GLN A 9 9.64 0.81 23.53
C GLN A 9 8.78 2.01 23.14
N SER A 10 7.48 1.80 22.91
CA SER A 10 6.55 2.86 22.51
C SER A 10 6.35 3.93 23.60
N GLN A 11 6.31 3.52 24.88
CA GLN A 11 6.17 4.44 26.01
C GLN A 11 7.43 5.29 26.21
N HIS A 12 8.62 4.69 26.07
CA HIS A 12 9.89 5.41 26.23
C HIS A 12 10.13 6.40 25.07
N LEU A 13 9.79 6.00 23.84
CA LEU A 13 9.80 6.90 22.67
C LEU A 13 8.80 8.04 22.83
N ALA A 14 7.58 7.78 23.31
CA ALA A 14 6.58 8.82 23.53
C ALA A 14 7.05 9.85 24.57
N GLN A 15 7.70 9.41 25.65
CA GLN A 15 8.27 10.31 26.66
C GLN A 15 9.37 11.21 26.07
N ILE A 16 10.28 10.65 25.27
CA ILE A 16 11.35 11.42 24.62
C ILE A 16 10.77 12.40 23.59
N LEU A 17 9.80 11.96 22.78
CA LEU A 17 9.14 12.80 21.78
C LEU A 17 8.37 13.98 22.42
N ASN A 18 7.82 13.81 23.62
CA ASN A 18 7.10 14.86 24.33
C ASN A 18 8.01 15.97 24.89
N VAL A 19 9.30 15.71 25.07
CA VAL A 19 10.27 16.70 25.60
C VAL A 19 10.91 17.53 24.48
N ILE A 20 10.93 17.00 23.25
CA ILE A 20 11.60 17.66 22.13
C ILE A 20 10.72 18.81 21.59
N PRO A 21 11.28 20.01 21.37
CA PRO A 21 10.52 21.12 20.78
C PRO A 21 9.99 20.75 19.40
N ARG A 22 8.76 21.18 19.07
CA ARG A 22 8.13 20.87 17.77
C ARG A 22 8.94 21.33 16.56
N SER A 23 9.84 22.31 16.75
CA SER A 23 10.79 22.76 15.72
C SER A 23 11.82 21.71 15.30
N TYR A 24 12.16 20.76 16.17
CA TYR A 24 13.14 19.69 15.91
C TYR A 24 12.49 18.39 15.43
N MET A 25 11.16 18.29 15.47
CA MET A 25 10.42 17.11 15.03
C MET A 25 10.78 16.66 13.61
N PRO A 26 10.92 17.55 12.61
CA PRO A 26 11.30 17.14 11.26
C PRO A 26 12.64 16.38 11.25
N THR A 27 13.65 16.91 11.92
CA THR A 27 14.99 16.30 11.99
C THR A 27 15.01 14.98 12.78
N VAL A 28 14.20 14.86 13.83
CA VAL A 28 14.08 13.61 14.59
C VAL A 28 13.33 12.55 13.79
N THR A 29 12.27 12.93 13.06
CA THR A 29 11.63 12.04 12.09
C THR A 29 12.61 11.66 10.98
N ASP A 30 13.53 12.57 10.59
CA ASP A 30 14.58 12.30 9.62
C ASP A 30 15.52 11.19 10.07
N THR A 31 16.07 11.34 11.27
CA THR A 31 17.01 10.36 11.82
C THR A 31 16.33 9.05 12.15
N ALA A 32 15.08 9.07 12.65
CA ALA A 32 14.33 7.86 12.95
C ALA A 32 14.13 7.00 11.69
N ILE A 33 13.71 7.59 10.57
CA ILE A 33 13.52 6.84 9.32
C ILE A 33 14.84 6.26 8.78
N MET A 34 15.97 6.95 8.98
CA MET A 34 17.29 6.42 8.59
C MET A 34 17.77 5.27 9.49
N VAL A 35 17.59 5.41 10.81
CA VAL A 35 18.04 4.43 11.80
C VAL A 35 17.10 3.22 11.87
N MET A 36 15.87 3.35 11.37
CA MET A 36 14.85 2.31 11.41
C MET A 36 14.48 1.81 10.00
N PRO A 37 15.28 0.90 9.41
CA PRO A 37 15.02 0.32 8.10
C PRO A 37 13.66 -0.40 7.92
N TRP A 38 12.95 -0.67 9.00
CA TRP A 38 11.64 -1.32 8.95
C TRP A 38 10.49 -0.33 8.71
N ILE A 39 10.75 0.98 8.80
CA ILE A 39 9.81 2.04 8.42
C ILE A 39 10.00 2.29 6.92
N ASP A 40 9.28 1.53 6.11
CA ASP A 40 9.34 1.57 4.65
C ASP A 40 7.96 1.85 4.02
N THR A 41 7.95 1.94 2.70
CA THR A 41 6.73 2.18 1.91
C THR A 41 5.73 1.04 2.06
N GLU A 42 6.19 -0.21 2.21
CA GLU A 42 5.33 -1.36 2.46
C GLU A 42 4.60 -1.24 3.81
N PHE A 43 5.32 -0.82 4.86
CA PHE A 43 4.75 -0.60 6.18
C PHE A 43 3.72 0.53 6.17
N ALA A 44 4.03 1.65 5.53
CA ALA A 44 3.11 2.77 5.40
C ALA A 44 1.84 2.38 4.62
N CYS A 45 1.99 1.67 3.50
CA CYS A 45 0.87 1.15 2.70
C CYS A 45 0.03 0.11 3.46
N LYS A 46 0.65 -0.71 4.31
CA LYS A 46 -0.06 -1.67 5.16
C LYS A 46 -0.90 -0.98 6.24
N LEU A 47 -0.43 0.14 6.78
CA LEU A 47 -1.16 0.93 7.77
C LEU A 47 -2.22 1.85 7.16
N GLY A 48 -2.08 2.20 5.87
CA GLY A 48 -2.94 3.17 5.24
C GLY A 48 -2.55 4.63 5.57
N ASP A 49 -1.31 4.87 5.99
CA ASP A 49 -0.87 6.18 6.46
C ASP A 49 -0.31 7.05 5.31
N LEU A 50 -1.11 8.02 4.87
CA LEU A 50 -0.73 8.95 3.81
C LEU A 50 0.37 9.93 4.25
N TRP A 51 0.37 10.33 5.53
CA TRP A 51 1.36 11.28 6.05
C TRP A 51 2.75 10.64 6.02
N LEU A 52 2.84 9.38 6.43
CA LEU A 52 4.09 8.64 6.37
C LEU A 52 4.56 8.44 4.92
N LEU A 53 3.64 8.14 3.98
CA LEU A 53 3.96 8.02 2.55
C LEU A 53 4.46 9.35 1.96
N ASP A 54 3.82 10.47 2.30
CA ASP A 54 4.25 11.80 1.87
C ASP A 54 5.67 12.13 2.36
N ILE A 55 5.96 11.84 3.63
CA ILE A 55 7.29 12.06 4.19
C ILE A 55 8.33 11.17 3.54
N LEU A 56 8.05 9.88 3.37
CA LEU A 56 8.97 8.94 2.72
C LEU A 56 9.27 9.36 1.28
N HIS A 57 8.27 9.84 0.54
CA HIS A 57 8.43 10.30 -0.83
C HIS A 57 9.20 11.64 -0.93
N ASP A 58 8.82 12.64 -0.13
CA ASP A 58 9.48 13.95 -0.11
C ASP A 58 10.96 13.85 0.28
N ARG A 59 11.30 12.94 1.19
CA ARG A 59 12.71 12.63 1.51
C ARG A 59 13.49 12.07 0.34
N LEU A 60 12.92 11.10 -0.38
CA LEU A 60 13.60 10.49 -1.51
C LEU A 60 13.92 11.53 -2.58
N ALA A 61 13.00 12.47 -2.79
CA ALA A 61 13.18 13.60 -3.69
C ALA A 61 14.31 14.55 -3.24
N ARG A 62 14.48 14.75 -1.92
CA ARG A 62 15.52 15.63 -1.34
C ARG A 62 16.90 15.00 -1.21
N SER A 63 17.01 13.67 -1.12
CA SER A 63 18.30 12.99 -0.89
C SER A 63 18.32 11.57 -1.48
N PRO A 64 18.68 11.42 -2.77
CA PRO A 64 18.72 10.12 -3.45
C PRO A 64 19.86 9.20 -2.98
N THR A 65 20.77 9.70 -2.13
CA THR A 65 21.85 8.93 -1.49
C THR A 65 21.40 8.15 -0.26
N CYS A 66 20.21 8.44 0.26
CA CYS A 66 19.60 7.60 1.28
C CYS A 66 19.26 6.24 0.69
N ARG A 67 19.25 5.20 1.54
CA ARG A 67 18.87 3.82 1.20
C ARG A 67 17.85 3.84 0.08
N PRO A 68 18.10 3.19 -1.09
CA PRO A 68 17.13 3.16 -2.15
C PRO A 68 15.86 2.54 -1.58
N LEU A 69 14.89 3.38 -1.24
CA LEU A 69 13.54 2.94 -1.01
C LEU A 69 13.10 2.58 -2.41
N ASP A 70 13.28 1.30 -2.73
CA ASP A 70 12.64 0.73 -3.88
C ASP A 70 11.16 0.95 -3.62
N PHE A 71 10.57 1.95 -4.28
CA PHE A 71 9.14 2.02 -4.48
C PHE A 71 8.80 0.86 -5.42
N ALA A 72 9.07 -0.37 -4.97
CA ALA A 72 8.68 -1.62 -5.57
C ALA A 72 7.15 -1.62 -5.48
N ALA A 73 6.57 -0.88 -6.43
CA ALA A 73 5.17 -0.48 -6.47
C ALA A 73 4.29 -1.68 -6.20
N ASP A 74 4.62 -2.81 -6.82
CA ASP A 74 3.98 -4.10 -6.62
C ASP A 74 3.78 -4.46 -5.14
N ARG A 75 4.82 -4.60 -4.31
CA ARG A 75 4.66 -5.06 -2.92
C ARG A 75 3.90 -4.07 -2.05
N ALA A 76 4.21 -2.79 -2.17
CA ALA A 76 3.56 -1.75 -1.39
C ALA A 76 2.07 -1.64 -1.76
N LEU A 77 1.74 -1.66 -3.05
CA LEU A 77 0.37 -1.63 -3.55
C LEU A 77 -0.39 -2.92 -3.22
N ARG A 78 0.29 -4.07 -3.23
CA ARG A 78 -0.24 -5.35 -2.77
C ARG A 78 -0.71 -5.28 -1.32
N MET A 79 0.10 -4.68 -0.45
CA MET A 79 -0.26 -4.49 0.96
C MET A 79 -1.45 -3.54 1.13
N ALA A 80 -1.47 -2.41 0.41
CA ALA A 80 -2.60 -1.48 0.44
C ALA A 80 -3.89 -2.14 -0.07
N ALA A 81 -3.81 -2.88 -1.19
CA ALA A 81 -4.93 -3.60 -1.79
C ALA A 81 -5.44 -4.74 -0.90
N HIS A 82 -4.54 -5.46 -0.21
CA HIS A 82 -4.89 -6.50 0.74
C HIS A 82 -5.51 -5.96 2.04
N ALA A 83 -5.13 -4.75 2.46
CA ALA A 83 -5.70 -4.07 3.62
C ALA A 83 -6.98 -3.26 3.30
N GLY A 84 -7.30 -3.08 2.02
CA GLY A 84 -8.51 -2.37 1.58
C GLY A 84 -8.34 -0.85 1.50
N HIS A 85 -7.11 -0.35 1.53
CA HIS A 85 -6.79 1.09 1.60
C HIS A 85 -6.84 1.77 0.24
N VAL A 86 -8.05 2.04 -0.24
CA VAL A 86 -8.29 2.70 -1.54
C VAL A 86 -7.61 4.07 -1.62
N HIS A 87 -7.62 4.85 -0.53
CA HIS A 87 -7.00 6.17 -0.46
C HIS A 87 -5.48 6.15 -0.71
N VAL A 88 -4.79 5.08 -0.31
CA VAL A 88 -3.36 4.89 -0.62
C VAL A 88 -3.15 4.59 -2.11
N LEU A 89 -4.06 3.82 -2.72
CA LEU A 89 -4.00 3.51 -4.15
C LEU A 89 -4.26 4.78 -4.99
N ASP A 90 -5.20 5.63 -4.56
CA ASP A 90 -5.45 6.95 -5.16
C ASP A 90 -4.21 7.84 -5.05
N TRP A 91 -3.60 7.91 -3.86
CA TRP A 91 -2.36 8.68 -3.64
C TRP A 91 -1.25 8.24 -4.61
N TRP A 92 -1.11 6.94 -4.83
CA TRP A 92 -0.15 6.39 -5.79
C TRP A 92 -0.46 6.79 -7.24
N LEU A 93 -1.73 6.72 -7.66
CA LEU A 93 -2.13 7.14 -9.02
C LEU A 93 -1.85 8.62 -9.27
N VAL A 94 -2.14 9.48 -8.30
CA VAL A 94 -1.93 10.92 -8.43
C VAL A 94 -0.44 11.26 -8.59
N ARG A 95 0.45 10.59 -7.86
CA ARG A 95 1.89 10.90 -7.89
C ARG A 95 2.65 10.27 -9.04
N PHE A 96 2.30 9.05 -9.42
CA PHE A 96 3.06 8.28 -10.42
C PHE A 96 2.39 8.21 -11.79
N ALA A 97 1.20 8.82 -11.93
CA ALA A 97 0.40 8.99 -13.14
C ALA A 97 -0.10 7.69 -13.82
N LYS A 98 0.64 6.57 -13.74
CA LYS A 98 0.25 5.27 -14.26
C LYS A 98 0.81 4.16 -13.38
N LEU A 99 -0.02 3.12 -13.19
CA LEU A 99 0.44 1.84 -12.68
C LEU A 99 0.98 1.02 -13.83
N ASP A 100 2.12 0.36 -13.62
CA ASP A 100 2.60 -0.64 -14.55
C ASP A 100 1.73 -1.91 -14.50
N TYR A 101 1.88 -2.76 -15.50
CA TYR A 101 1.10 -3.99 -15.61
C TYR A 101 1.31 -4.94 -14.41
N ALA A 102 2.53 -4.95 -13.84
CA ALA A 102 2.85 -5.79 -12.69
C ALA A 102 2.08 -5.34 -11.44
N SER A 103 2.11 -4.04 -11.12
CA SER A 103 1.38 -3.48 -9.99
C SER A 103 -0.13 -3.61 -10.15
N ASP A 104 -0.63 -3.48 -11.38
CA ASP A 104 -2.06 -3.62 -11.65
C ASP A 104 -2.57 -5.02 -11.34
N ASN A 105 -1.84 -6.04 -11.80
CA ASN A 105 -2.13 -7.43 -11.45
C ASN A 105 -1.96 -7.67 -9.94
N ALA A 106 -0.97 -7.07 -9.29
CA ALA A 106 -0.78 -7.23 -7.86
C ALA A 106 -1.96 -6.73 -7.03
N ILE A 107 -2.53 -5.58 -7.40
CA ILE A 107 -3.72 -5.00 -6.77
C ILE A 107 -4.93 -5.91 -6.98
N LEU A 108 -5.15 -6.37 -8.21
CA LEU A 108 -6.27 -7.25 -8.54
C LEU A 108 -6.16 -8.59 -7.79
N MET A 109 -4.97 -9.18 -7.73
CA MET A 109 -4.72 -10.43 -7.02
C MET A 109 -5.05 -10.32 -5.54
N SER A 110 -4.59 -9.22 -4.95
CA SER A 110 -4.67 -9.00 -3.52
C SER A 110 -6.08 -8.69 -3.08
N SER A 111 -6.80 -7.90 -3.86
CA SER A 111 -8.22 -7.61 -3.63
C SER A 111 -9.06 -8.89 -3.73
N CYS A 112 -8.85 -9.69 -4.78
CA CYS A 112 -9.53 -11.00 -4.93
C CYS A 112 -9.21 -11.98 -3.82
N ARG A 113 -7.97 -12.00 -3.31
CA ARG A 113 -7.57 -12.90 -2.22
C ARG A 113 -8.08 -12.44 -0.86
N SER A 114 -8.14 -11.14 -0.61
CA SER A 114 -8.57 -10.56 0.66
C SER A 114 -10.09 -10.42 0.79
N GLY A 115 -10.83 -10.44 -0.32
CA GLY A 115 -12.27 -10.14 -0.30
C GLY A 115 -12.56 -8.64 -0.34
N ASN A 116 -11.57 -7.80 -0.64
CA ASN A 116 -11.73 -6.34 -0.59
C ASN A 116 -12.49 -5.80 -1.81
N LEU A 117 -13.82 -5.88 -1.76
CA LEU A 117 -14.72 -5.37 -2.79
C LEU A 117 -14.49 -3.89 -3.10
N ASN A 118 -14.19 -3.06 -2.08
CA ASN A 118 -13.93 -1.63 -2.26
C ASN A 118 -12.75 -1.36 -3.20
N VAL A 119 -11.67 -2.15 -3.06
CA VAL A 119 -10.48 -2.04 -3.92
C VAL A 119 -10.78 -2.54 -5.33
N LEU A 120 -11.57 -3.61 -5.46
CA LEU A 120 -12.00 -4.12 -6.76
C LEU A 120 -12.87 -3.10 -7.51
N GLN A 121 -13.84 -2.49 -6.83
CA GLN A 121 -14.68 -1.43 -7.41
C GLN A 121 -13.85 -0.19 -7.79
N TRP A 122 -12.88 0.18 -6.95
CA TRP A 122 -11.92 1.24 -7.29
C TRP A 122 -11.13 0.88 -8.55
N TRP A 123 -10.62 -0.35 -8.61
CA TRP A 123 -9.85 -0.86 -9.75
C TRP A 123 -10.68 -0.83 -11.05
N MET A 124 -11.97 -1.17 -10.97
CA MET A 124 -12.91 -1.10 -12.09
C MET A 124 -13.25 0.33 -12.52
N ARG A 125 -13.19 1.32 -11.63
CA ARG A 125 -13.47 2.73 -11.98
C ARG A 125 -12.31 3.40 -12.72
N VAL A 126 -11.07 3.04 -12.40
CA VAL A 126 -9.88 3.64 -13.02
C VAL A 126 -9.86 3.30 -14.52
N PRO A 127 -9.77 4.28 -15.43
CA PRO A 127 -9.73 4.04 -16.87
C PRO A 127 -8.41 3.35 -17.24
N ARG A 128 -8.49 2.15 -17.82
CA ARG A 128 -7.35 1.37 -18.28
C ARG A 128 -7.63 0.81 -19.66
N ALA A 129 -6.61 0.79 -20.51
CA ALA A 129 -6.72 0.28 -21.87
C ALA A 129 -7.01 -1.23 -21.92
N ASN A 130 -6.70 -1.99 -20.87
CA ASN A 130 -6.82 -3.45 -20.91
C ASN A 130 -7.17 -4.11 -19.56
N LYS A 131 -8.43 -4.03 -19.13
CA LYS A 131 -8.93 -4.66 -17.89
C LYS A 131 -9.14 -6.17 -18.00
N MET A 132 -9.17 -6.73 -19.22
CA MET A 132 -9.71 -8.07 -19.45
C MET A 132 -8.67 -9.19 -19.30
N TYR A 133 -7.38 -8.92 -19.53
CA TYR A 133 -6.35 -9.97 -19.57
C TYR A 133 -5.97 -10.51 -18.19
N GLY A 134 -6.37 -9.82 -17.10
CA GLY A 134 -6.11 -10.24 -15.73
C GLY A 134 -7.27 -10.96 -15.03
N ALA A 135 -8.45 -11.02 -15.65
CA ALA A 135 -9.66 -11.43 -14.95
C ALA A 135 -9.74 -12.94 -14.67
N GLY A 136 -9.27 -13.80 -15.59
CA GLY A 136 -9.42 -15.25 -15.47
C GLY A 136 -8.74 -15.83 -14.22
N TRP A 137 -7.49 -15.45 -13.96
CA TRP A 137 -6.77 -15.88 -12.77
C TRP A 137 -7.29 -15.19 -11.50
N ALA A 138 -7.78 -13.96 -11.59
CA ALA A 138 -8.39 -13.25 -10.47
C ALA A 138 -9.70 -13.92 -10.00
N ILE A 139 -10.48 -14.43 -10.94
CA ILE A 139 -11.71 -15.19 -10.66
C ILE A 139 -11.37 -16.53 -10.03
N GLU A 140 -10.36 -17.26 -10.53
CA GLU A 140 -9.91 -18.50 -9.91
C GLU A 140 -9.49 -18.29 -8.45
N ILE A 141 -8.77 -17.19 -8.16
CA ILE A 141 -8.38 -16.83 -6.79
C ILE A 141 -9.59 -16.49 -5.93
N ALA A 142 -10.54 -15.70 -6.45
CA ALA A 142 -11.76 -15.36 -5.72
C ALA A 142 -12.58 -16.62 -5.39
N THR A 143 -12.71 -17.55 -6.34
CA THR A 143 -13.36 -18.86 -6.16
C THR A 143 -12.65 -19.70 -5.10
N LYS A 144 -11.32 -19.83 -5.19
CA LYS A 144 -10.52 -20.55 -4.17
C LYS A 144 -10.61 -19.92 -2.79
N SER A 145 -10.76 -18.60 -2.72
CA SER A 145 -10.86 -17.85 -1.47
C SER A 145 -12.29 -17.82 -0.90
N GLY A 146 -13.31 -18.23 -1.68
CA GLY A 146 -14.71 -18.27 -1.27
C GLY A 146 -15.42 -16.91 -1.23
N HIS A 147 -14.88 -15.89 -1.91
CA HIS A 147 -15.43 -14.52 -1.86
C HIS A 147 -16.53 -14.31 -2.90
N ILE A 148 -17.77 -14.65 -2.53
CA ILE A 148 -18.95 -14.57 -3.40
C ILE A 148 -19.19 -13.14 -3.91
N ASP A 149 -19.06 -12.13 -3.04
CA ASP A 149 -19.28 -10.72 -3.38
C ASP A 149 -18.39 -10.25 -4.54
N ILE A 150 -17.15 -10.76 -4.60
CA ILE A 150 -16.21 -10.45 -5.67
C ILE A 150 -16.63 -11.13 -6.99
N LEU A 151 -17.11 -12.37 -6.92
CA LEU A 151 -17.60 -13.10 -8.10
C LEU A 151 -18.87 -12.46 -8.65
N GLU A 152 -19.79 -12.01 -7.79
CA GLU A 152 -20.96 -11.24 -8.20
C GLU A 152 -20.57 -9.91 -8.83
N CYS A 153 -19.56 -9.23 -8.27
CA CYS A 153 -19.00 -8.02 -8.87
C CYS A 153 -18.43 -8.28 -10.27
N PHE A 154 -17.67 -9.36 -10.45
CA PHE A 154 -17.16 -9.76 -11.77
C PHE A 154 -18.30 -10.07 -12.75
N ARG A 155 -19.33 -10.81 -12.31
CA ARG A 155 -20.52 -11.12 -13.11
C ARG A 155 -21.27 -9.85 -13.53
N ALA A 156 -21.46 -8.90 -12.61
CA ALA A 156 -22.13 -7.63 -12.88
C ALA A 156 -21.37 -6.76 -13.90
N ASN A 157 -20.04 -6.92 -13.99
CA ASN A 157 -19.19 -6.19 -14.92
C ASN A 157 -18.91 -6.94 -16.23
N GLY A 158 -19.63 -8.05 -16.50
CA GLY A 158 -19.54 -8.79 -17.76
C GLY A 158 -18.30 -9.68 -17.89
N PHE A 159 -17.59 -9.95 -16.79
CA PHE A 159 -16.53 -10.95 -16.80
C PHE A 159 -17.14 -12.34 -16.76
N THR A 160 -16.92 -13.10 -17.83
CA THR A 160 -17.39 -14.49 -17.94
C THR A 160 -16.38 -15.43 -17.29
N PHE A 161 -16.88 -16.41 -16.54
CA PHE A 161 -16.12 -17.52 -15.97
C PHE A 161 -16.88 -18.82 -16.10
#